data_AF-A0A6J2YYA5-F1
#
_entry.id   AF-A0A6J2YYA5-F1
#
_cell.length_a   1.000
_cell.length_b   1.000
_cell.length_c   1.000
_cell.angle_alpha   90.00
_cell.angle_beta   90.00
_cell.angle_gamma   90.00
#
_symmetry.space_group_name_H-M   'P 1'
#
loop_
_entity.id
_entity.type
_entity.pdbx_description
1 polymer ?
#
loop_
_entity_poly.entity_id
_entity_poly.type
_entity_poly.pdbx_seq_one_letter_code
_entity_poly.pdbx_strand_id
1 'polypeptide(L)'
;MTNDNVQIEAADIITSLQKLKNRKSPGQDDIPNELLKYGGQSLIQQQKILYQHRIPDEWRTSTTILMFKRGDKKLPSNYRGINLLSTTLKLTTKVITTKINDLTCLADEQQGFRSGRSCTDAVFVIRQITEKSIEYNKPAYLADVLNLLLVPDIIKKKLNEEQFEEMHGKEDEYEEEEQEEKMQKEE
;
A
#
# COMPACT_ATOMS: atom_id res chain seq x y z
N MET A 1 -25.43 6.70 -21.09
CA MET A 1 -26.38 6.50 -19.96
C MET A 1 -25.53 6.27 -18.72
N THR A 2 -25.11 7.32 -18.04
CA THR A 2 -24.41 7.22 -16.75
C THR A 2 -25.47 6.92 -15.70
N ASN A 3 -25.42 5.72 -15.10
CA ASN A 3 -26.25 5.44 -13.94
C ASN A 3 -25.70 6.27 -12.77
N ASP A 4 -26.25 7.47 -12.59
CA ASP A 4 -25.82 8.50 -11.62
C ASP A 4 -26.19 8.17 -10.16
N ASN A 5 -26.12 6.90 -9.76
CA ASN A 5 -26.30 6.51 -8.35
C ASN A 5 -25.59 5.19 -8.05
N VAL A 6 -24.25 5.23 -8.01
CA VAL A 6 -23.46 4.13 -7.42
C VAL A 6 -23.68 4.17 -5.91
N GLN A 7 -24.67 3.41 -5.44
CA GLN A 7 -24.98 3.28 -4.02
C GLN A 7 -24.15 2.14 -3.41
N ILE A 8 -23.62 2.39 -2.22
CA ILE A 8 -22.89 1.39 -1.45
C ILE A 8 -23.89 0.66 -0.56
N GLU A 9 -24.09 -0.63 -0.82
CA GLU A 9 -25.00 -1.47 -0.07
C GLU A 9 -24.28 -2.22 1.05
N ALA A 10 -25.04 -2.71 2.03
CA ALA A 10 -24.48 -3.53 3.11
C ALA A 10 -23.80 -4.80 2.58
N ALA A 11 -24.31 -5.37 1.48
CA ALA A 11 -23.73 -6.55 0.83
C ALA A 11 -22.31 -6.31 0.30
N ASP A 12 -22.04 -5.10 -0.22
CA ASP A 12 -20.70 -4.72 -0.71
C ASP A 12 -19.69 -4.66 0.43
N ILE A 13 -20.12 -4.11 1.57
CA ILE A 13 -19.33 -4.01 2.80
C ILE A 13 -19.03 -5.42 3.33
N ILE A 14 -20.03 -6.28 3.44
CA ILE A 14 -19.88 -7.67 3.92
C ILE A 14 -18.91 -8.45 3.04
N THR A 15 -19.08 -8.37 1.71
CA THR A 15 -18.21 -9.05 0.75
C THR A 15 -16.77 -8.57 0.86
N SER A 16 -16.57 -7.25 1.04
CA SER A 16 -15.25 -6.66 1.20
C SER A 16 -14.60 -7.02 2.54
N LEU A 17 -15.39 -7.06 3.62
CA LEU A 17 -14.96 -7.50 4.95
C LEU A 17 -14.45 -8.94 4.91
N GLN A 18 -15.18 -9.86 4.28
CA GLN A 18 -14.77 -11.27 4.15
C GLN A 18 -13.44 -11.41 3.40
N LYS A 19 -13.20 -10.55 2.40
CA LYS A 19 -11.96 -10.52 1.61
C LYS A 19 -10.75 -9.92 2.34
N LEU A 20 -10.93 -9.24 3.47
CA LEU A 20 -9.80 -8.75 4.27
C LEU A 20 -8.96 -9.93 4.77
N LYS A 21 -7.64 -9.77 4.83
CA LYS A 21 -6.75 -10.83 5.37
C LYS A 21 -6.61 -10.67 6.87
N ASN A 22 -6.62 -11.78 7.61
CA ASN A 22 -6.34 -11.78 9.05
C ASN A 22 -4.84 -11.54 9.31
N ARG A 23 -4.49 -11.19 10.54
CA ARG A 23 -3.12 -10.95 11.03
C ARG A 23 -2.39 -9.87 10.24
N LYS A 24 -3.11 -8.80 9.91
CA LYS A 24 -2.55 -7.59 9.32
C LYS A 24 -2.33 -6.56 10.40
N SER A 25 -1.22 -5.83 10.30
CA SER A 25 -0.93 -4.73 11.21
C SER A 25 -2.03 -3.67 11.12
N PRO A 26 -2.59 -3.24 12.25
CA PRO A 26 -3.54 -2.14 12.30
C PRO A 26 -2.87 -0.82 11.90
N GLY A 27 -3.69 0.22 11.70
CA GLY A 27 -3.16 1.59 11.57
C GLY A 27 -2.90 2.20 12.94
N GLN A 28 -2.83 3.53 12.99
CA GLN A 28 -2.76 4.30 14.24
C GLN A 28 -3.99 4.10 15.15
N ASP A 29 -5.08 3.56 14.61
CA ASP A 29 -6.30 3.24 15.35
C ASP A 29 -6.19 1.96 16.19
N ASP A 30 -5.13 1.16 16.00
CA ASP A 30 -4.94 -0.15 16.64
C ASP A 30 -6.12 -1.13 16.47
N ILE A 31 -6.95 -0.93 15.43
CA ILE A 31 -8.08 -1.80 15.11
C ILE A 31 -7.61 -2.87 14.12
N PRO A 32 -7.47 -4.14 14.50
CA PRO A 32 -7.17 -5.21 13.56
C PRO A 32 -8.40 -5.57 12.70
N ASN A 33 -8.15 -6.20 11.54
CA ASN A 33 -9.20 -6.60 10.59
C ASN A 33 -10.25 -7.53 11.23
N GLU A 34 -9.82 -8.36 12.18
CA GLU A 34 -10.64 -9.31 12.93
C GLU A 34 -11.76 -8.61 13.69
N LEU A 35 -11.50 -7.47 14.32
CA LEU A 35 -12.53 -6.71 15.02
C LEU A 35 -13.63 -6.23 14.05
N LEU A 36 -13.25 -5.79 12.85
CA LEU A 36 -14.25 -5.40 11.85
C LEU A 36 -15.03 -6.61 11.30
N LYS A 37 -14.36 -7.76 11.13
CA LYS A 37 -15.01 -8.99 10.64
C LYS A 37 -16.00 -9.59 11.61
N TYR A 38 -15.67 -9.58 12.90
CA TYR A 38 -16.47 -10.21 13.96
C TYR A 38 -17.33 -9.21 14.75
N GLY A 39 -17.25 -7.91 14.43
CA GLY A 39 -18.00 -6.83 15.10
C GLY A 39 -19.52 -6.82 14.86
N GLY A 40 -20.04 -7.72 14.03
CA GLY A 40 -21.48 -7.92 13.83
C GLY A 40 -22.20 -6.80 13.05
N GLN A 41 -23.53 -6.84 13.08
CA GLN A 41 -24.38 -5.98 12.25
C GLN A 41 -24.33 -4.49 12.63
N SER A 42 -24.13 -4.18 13.91
CA SER A 42 -24.00 -2.81 14.40
C SER A 42 -22.82 -2.10 13.75
N LEU A 43 -21.68 -2.78 13.63
CA LEU A 43 -20.47 -2.23 13.04
C LEU A 43 -20.63 -2.03 11.53
N ILE A 44 -21.34 -2.94 10.82
CA ILE A 44 -21.67 -2.77 9.40
C ILE A 44 -22.52 -1.51 9.18
N GLN A 45 -23.50 -1.24 10.05
CA GLN A 45 -24.32 -0.03 9.97
C GLN A 45 -23.49 1.24 10.19
N GLN A 46 -22.57 1.23 11.18
CA GLN A 46 -21.65 2.34 11.41
C GLN A 46 -20.77 2.61 10.18
N GLN A 47 -20.23 1.56 9.55
CA GLN A 47 -19.46 1.71 8.32
C GLN A 47 -20.29 2.34 7.20
N LYS A 48 -21.56 1.94 7.03
CA LYS A 48 -22.45 2.53 6.04
C LYS A 48 -22.61 4.05 6.21
N ILE A 49 -22.73 4.53 7.44
CA ILE A 49 -22.84 5.96 7.76
C ILE A 49 -21.57 6.72 7.32
N LEU A 50 -20.39 6.13 7.53
CA LEU A 50 -19.11 6.72 7.11
C LEU A 50 -19.04 6.92 5.59
N TYR A 51 -19.56 5.99 4.80
CA TYR A 51 -19.59 6.16 3.33
C TYR A 51 -20.52 7.28 2.86
N GLN A 52 -21.55 7.62 3.62
CA GLN A 52 -22.59 8.53 3.15
C GLN A 52 -22.33 9.98 3.56
N HIS A 53 -21.78 10.24 4.75
CA HIS A 53 -21.81 11.60 5.30
C HIS A 53 -20.58 12.04 6.10
N ARG A 54 -19.57 11.18 6.35
CA ARG A 54 -18.45 11.57 7.21
C ARG A 54 -17.15 10.86 6.89
N ILE A 55 -16.11 11.64 6.58
CA ILE A 55 -14.72 11.17 6.54
C ILE A 55 -14.13 11.39 7.95
N PRO A 56 -13.75 10.33 8.67
CA PRO A 56 -13.04 10.45 9.95
C PRO A 56 -11.71 11.20 9.79
N ASP A 57 -11.33 12.01 10.78
CA ASP A 57 -10.05 12.73 10.73
C ASP A 57 -8.87 11.77 10.86
N GLU A 58 -9.07 10.63 11.50
CA GLU A 58 -8.10 9.53 11.61
C GLU A 58 -7.73 8.93 10.24
N TRP A 59 -8.53 9.13 9.19
CA TRP A 59 -8.18 8.71 7.84
C TRP A 59 -7.15 9.63 7.17
N ARG A 60 -6.93 10.82 7.73
CA ARG A 60 -5.98 11.81 7.20
C ARG A 60 -4.55 11.52 7.67
N THR A 61 -4.36 10.70 8.69
CA THR A 61 -3.05 10.36 9.25
C THR A 61 -2.69 8.90 8.96
N SER A 62 -1.40 8.62 8.98
CA SER A 62 -0.87 7.25 8.85
C SER A 62 0.48 7.15 9.51
N THR A 63 0.79 6.01 10.11
CA THR A 63 2.12 5.73 10.65
C THR A 63 3.02 5.18 9.56
N THR A 64 4.16 5.81 9.30
CA THR A 64 5.16 5.30 8.36
C THR A 64 6.17 4.44 9.10
N ILE A 65 6.47 3.26 8.56
CA ILE A 65 7.52 2.37 9.06
C ILE A 65 8.54 2.18 7.95
N LEU A 66 9.82 2.34 8.28
CA LEU A 66 10.92 2.09 7.35
C LEU A 66 11.28 0.61 7.38
N MET A 67 11.16 -0.05 6.23
CA MET A 67 11.56 -1.44 6.04
C MET A 67 12.83 -1.50 5.21
N PHE A 68 13.90 -2.06 5.78
CA PHE A 68 15.14 -2.26 5.06
C PHE A 68 14.95 -3.17 3.85
N LYS A 69 15.45 -2.74 2.68
CA LYS A 69 15.36 -3.49 1.42
C LYS A 69 16.65 -4.26 1.13
N ARG A 70 17.77 -3.58 0.95
CA ARG A 70 19.09 -4.17 0.61
C ARG A 70 20.20 -3.11 0.62
N GLY A 71 21.46 -3.53 0.72
CA GLY A 71 22.63 -2.65 0.61
C GLY A 71 23.14 -2.17 1.97
N ASP A 72 23.68 -0.96 2.03
CA ASP A 72 24.14 -0.34 3.27
C ASP A 72 22.95 0.17 4.10
N LYS A 73 22.93 -0.16 5.40
CA LYS A 73 21.91 0.29 6.36
C LYS A 73 22.01 1.78 6.71
N LYS A 74 23.15 2.42 6.42
CA LYS A 74 23.34 3.86 6.67
C LYS A 74 22.74 4.75 5.59
N LEU A 75 22.26 4.17 4.49
CA LEU A 75 21.69 4.93 3.37
C LEU A 75 20.15 4.90 3.40
N PRO A 76 19.46 6.05 3.51
CA PRO A 76 18.00 6.12 3.51
C PRO A 76 17.37 5.49 2.26
N SER A 77 18.03 5.60 1.10
CA SER A 77 17.56 5.03 -0.17
C SER A 77 17.44 3.50 -0.16
N ASN A 78 18.07 2.83 0.80
CA ASN A 78 18.03 1.39 0.97
C ASN A 78 16.86 0.92 1.85
N TYR A 79 16.04 1.85 2.33
CA TYR A 79 14.81 1.58 3.07
C TYR A 79 13.58 1.88 2.20
N ARG A 80 12.48 1.23 2.54
CA ARG A 80 11.16 1.45 1.96
C ARG A 80 10.21 1.90 3.05
N GLY A 81 9.68 3.13 2.92
CA GLY A 81 8.56 3.57 3.74
C GLY A 81 7.29 2.76 3.45
N ILE A 82 6.67 2.24 4.51
CA ILE A 82 5.38 1.53 4.48
C ILE A 82 4.42 2.28 5.39
N ASN A 83 3.32 2.76 4.83
CA ASN A 83 2.31 3.47 5.61
C ASN A 83 1.26 2.49 6.14
N LEU A 84 1.10 2.46 7.46
CA LEU A 84 0.03 1.78 8.14
C LEU A 84 -1.21 2.69 8.19
N LEU A 85 -2.11 2.45 7.25
CA LEU A 85 -3.41 3.14 7.20
C LEU A 85 -4.41 2.52 8.17
N SER A 86 -5.37 3.33 8.63
CA SER A 86 -6.54 2.86 9.40
C SER A 86 -7.21 1.68 8.70
N THR A 87 -7.64 0.71 9.50
CA THR A 87 -8.29 -0.51 9.02
C THR A 87 -9.65 -0.20 8.40
N THR A 88 -10.36 0.80 8.92
CA THR A 88 -11.63 1.28 8.33
C THR A 88 -11.41 1.94 6.98
N LEU A 89 -10.37 2.78 6.82
CA LEU A 89 -9.99 3.37 5.53
C LEU A 89 -9.63 2.29 4.49
N LYS A 90 -8.88 1.26 4.88
CA LYS A 90 -8.55 0.11 4.00
C LYS A 90 -9.81 -0.62 3.52
N LEU A 91 -10.80 -0.80 4.39
CA LEU A 91 -12.09 -1.39 4.00
C LEU A 91 -12.84 -0.48 3.02
N THR A 92 -12.91 0.82 3.32
CA THR A 92 -13.57 1.83 2.48
C THR A 92 -13.01 1.90 1.07
N THR A 93 -11.69 2.04 0.97
CA THR A 93 -10.98 2.03 -0.31
C THR A 93 -11.18 0.71 -1.07
N LYS A 94 -11.27 -0.43 -0.37
CA LYS A 94 -11.55 -1.73 -0.99
C LYS A 94 -12.95 -1.81 -1.62
N VAL A 95 -13.97 -1.31 -0.92
CA VAL A 95 -15.35 -1.25 -1.45
C VAL A 95 -15.41 -0.35 -2.68
N ILE A 96 -14.84 0.86 -2.58
CA ILE A 96 -14.80 1.83 -3.68
C ILE A 96 -14.06 1.24 -4.89
N THR A 97 -12.89 0.64 -4.67
CA THR A 97 -12.10 0.04 -5.75
C THR A 97 -12.87 -1.08 -6.45
N THR A 98 -13.66 -1.86 -5.72
CA THR A 98 -14.48 -2.92 -6.31
C THR A 98 -15.53 -2.32 -7.24
N LYS A 99 -16.26 -1.29 -6.80
CA LYS A 99 -17.24 -0.59 -7.64
C LYS A 99 -16.62 0.10 -8.84
N ILE A 100 -15.46 0.74 -8.68
CA ILE A 100 -14.74 1.37 -9.80
C ILE A 100 -14.34 0.32 -10.82
N ASN A 101 -13.79 -0.81 -10.39
CA ASN A 101 -13.39 -1.89 -11.30
C ASN A 101 -14.57 -2.43 -12.11
N ASP A 102 -15.77 -2.49 -11.53
CA ASP A 102 -16.98 -2.93 -12.23
C ASP A 102 -17.43 -1.93 -13.31
N LEU A 103 -17.06 -0.65 -13.17
CA LEU A 103 -17.43 0.44 -14.07
C LEU A 103 -16.33 0.79 -15.09
N THR A 104 -15.10 0.39 -14.85
CA THR A 104 -13.94 0.73 -15.69
C THR A 104 -13.54 -0.42 -16.60
N CYS A 105 -13.33 -0.12 -17.89
CA CYS A 105 -12.64 -1.01 -18.81
C CYS A 105 -11.17 -0.58 -18.93
N LEU A 106 -10.25 -1.42 -18.46
CA LEU A 106 -8.80 -1.20 -18.63
C LEU A 106 -8.35 -1.74 -20.00
N ALA A 107 -7.36 -1.08 -20.61
CA ALA A 107 -6.72 -1.55 -21.82
C ALA A 107 -6.10 -2.95 -21.62
N ASP A 108 -6.03 -3.77 -22.67
CA ASP A 108 -5.52 -5.14 -22.56
C ASP A 108 -4.01 -5.23 -22.36
N GLU A 109 -3.31 -4.16 -22.70
CA GLU A 109 -1.89 -3.93 -22.44
C GLU A 109 -1.63 -3.63 -20.96
N GLN A 110 -2.63 -3.15 -20.20
CA GLN A 110 -2.50 -2.87 -18.77
C GLN A 110 -2.40 -4.18 -17.96
N GLN A 111 -1.17 -4.57 -17.60
CA GLN A 111 -0.92 -5.75 -16.77
C GLN A 111 -0.89 -5.44 -15.26
N GLY A 112 -0.42 -4.25 -14.88
CA GLY A 112 -0.30 -3.83 -13.49
C GLY A 112 -1.65 -3.52 -12.85
N PHE A 113 -1.83 -3.88 -11.57
CA PHE A 113 -3.02 -3.60 -10.77
C PHE A 113 -4.35 -4.17 -11.31
N ARG A 114 -4.27 -5.15 -12.23
CA ARG A 114 -5.44 -5.83 -12.83
C ARG A 114 -5.58 -7.25 -12.29
N SER A 115 -6.80 -7.64 -11.92
CA SER A 115 -7.07 -9.01 -11.49
C SER A 115 -6.83 -9.99 -12.65
N GLY A 116 -6.17 -11.13 -12.36
CA GLY A 116 -5.89 -12.17 -13.36
C GLY A 116 -4.75 -11.83 -14.33
N ARG A 117 -4.01 -10.73 -14.12
CA ARG A 117 -2.78 -10.40 -14.85
C ARG A 117 -1.59 -10.35 -13.90
N SER A 118 -0.41 -10.65 -14.42
CA SER A 118 0.82 -10.76 -13.66
C SER A 118 2.01 -10.18 -14.43
N CYS A 119 3.13 -9.94 -13.73
CA CYS A 119 4.38 -9.54 -14.39
C CYS A 119 4.88 -10.62 -15.35
N THR A 120 4.59 -11.90 -15.10
CA THR A 120 4.97 -12.98 -16.01
C THR A 120 4.24 -12.91 -17.34
N ASP A 121 2.98 -12.48 -17.35
CA ASP A 121 2.23 -12.26 -18.60
C ASP A 121 2.85 -11.12 -19.41
N ALA A 122 3.23 -10.03 -18.76
CA ALA A 122 3.91 -8.91 -19.40
C ALA A 122 5.24 -9.34 -20.05
N VAL A 123 6.06 -10.09 -19.31
CA VAL A 123 7.34 -10.63 -19.80
C VAL A 123 7.11 -11.58 -20.98
N PHE A 124 6.08 -12.42 -20.90
CA PHE A 124 5.73 -13.33 -22.00
C PHE A 124 5.39 -12.56 -23.28
N VAL A 125 4.57 -11.52 -23.19
CA VAL A 125 4.21 -10.67 -24.35
C VAL A 125 5.46 -10.02 -24.95
N ILE A 126 6.33 -9.42 -24.13
CA ILE A 126 7.58 -8.80 -24.60
C ILE A 126 8.47 -9.83 -25.30
N ARG A 127 8.57 -11.04 -24.73
CA ARG A 127 9.33 -12.13 -25.32
C ARG A 127 8.77 -12.55 -26.68
N GLN A 128 7.46 -12.69 -26.82
CA GLN A 128 6.82 -13.03 -28.09
C GLN A 128 7.07 -11.96 -29.16
N ILE A 129 6.97 -10.68 -28.81
CA ILE A 129 7.27 -9.57 -29.73
C ILE A 129 8.74 -9.64 -30.19
N THR A 130 9.66 -9.91 -29.26
CA THR A 130 11.10 -10.01 -29.56
C THR A 130 11.39 -11.19 -30.49
N GLU A 131 10.82 -12.37 -30.22
CA GLU A 131 11.00 -13.56 -31.05
C GLU A 131 10.46 -13.35 -32.48
N LYS A 132 9.28 -12.72 -32.60
CA LYS A 132 8.69 -12.39 -33.90
C LYS A 132 9.47 -11.34 -34.67
N SER A 133 10.04 -10.35 -33.98
CA SER A 133 10.92 -9.34 -34.56
C SER A 133 12.16 -9.99 -35.21
N ILE A 134 12.76 -10.96 -34.53
CA ILE A 134 13.89 -11.74 -35.04
C ILE A 134 13.47 -12.60 -36.23
N GLU A 135 12.35 -13.32 -36.13
CA GLU A 135 11.83 -14.21 -37.19
C GLU A 135 11.60 -13.48 -38.51
N TYR A 136 10.99 -12.29 -38.46
CA TYR A 136 10.66 -11.51 -39.64
C TYR A 136 11.73 -10.47 -40.03
N ASN A 137 12.88 -10.47 -39.35
CA ASN A 137 13.96 -9.49 -39.53
C ASN A 137 13.44 -8.03 -39.51
N LYS A 138 12.54 -7.73 -38.57
CA LYS A 138 12.00 -6.38 -38.35
C LYS A 138 12.54 -5.84 -37.04
N PRO A 139 13.05 -4.60 -36.97
CA PRO A 139 13.54 -4.03 -35.72
C PRO A 139 12.37 -3.82 -34.74
N ALA A 140 12.57 -4.23 -33.49
CA ALA A 140 11.69 -3.88 -32.37
C ALA A 140 12.42 -2.91 -31.43
N TYR A 141 11.69 -1.94 -30.90
CA TYR A 141 12.20 -0.94 -29.97
C TYR A 141 11.39 -0.99 -28.68
N LEU A 142 12.09 -1.02 -27.54
CA LEU A 142 11.48 -0.86 -26.24
C LEU A 142 11.61 0.62 -25.83
N ALA A 143 10.47 1.29 -25.66
CA ALA A 143 10.41 2.64 -25.11
C ALA A 143 9.90 2.55 -23.67
N ASP A 144 10.83 2.58 -22.71
CA ASP A 144 10.47 2.74 -21.31
C ASP A 144 10.29 4.23 -21.01
N VAL A 145 9.06 4.67 -20.77
CA VAL A 145 8.82 5.95 -20.09
C VAL A 145 8.98 5.71 -18.59
N LEU A 146 10.23 5.51 -18.16
CA LEU A 146 10.55 5.31 -16.76
C LEU A 146 10.64 6.67 -16.06
N ASN A 147 9.50 7.35 -15.97
CA ASN A 147 9.33 8.42 -15.00
C ASN A 147 7.85 8.65 -14.69
N LEU A 148 7.23 7.72 -13.97
CA LEU A 148 6.28 8.16 -12.94
C LEU A 148 7.13 8.49 -11.71
N LEU A 149 7.69 9.71 -11.68
CA LEU A 149 7.67 10.45 -10.42
C LEU A 149 6.19 10.66 -10.11
N LEU A 150 5.59 9.61 -9.55
CA LEU A 150 4.33 9.68 -8.88
C LEU A 150 4.54 10.77 -7.82
N VAL A 151 3.81 11.87 -7.95
CA VAL A 151 3.78 13.00 -7.02
C VAL A 151 3.80 12.59 -5.52
N PRO A 152 3.33 11.39 -5.09
CA PRO A 152 3.60 10.86 -3.75
C PRO A 152 5.07 10.62 -3.34
N ASP A 153 6.00 10.36 -4.27
CA ASP A 153 7.33 9.86 -3.92
C ASP A 153 8.30 10.94 -3.44
N ILE A 154 8.13 12.20 -3.87
CA ILE A 154 8.96 13.31 -3.37
C ILE A 154 8.63 13.62 -1.90
N ILE A 155 7.33 13.65 -1.57
CA ILE A 155 6.86 13.87 -0.19
C ILE A 155 7.27 12.69 0.69
N LYS A 156 7.08 11.45 0.21
CA LYS A 156 7.53 10.26 0.93
C LYS A 156 9.04 10.23 1.10
N LYS A 157 9.83 10.67 0.12
CA LYS A 157 11.29 10.65 0.22
C LYS A 157 11.78 11.58 1.33
N LYS A 158 11.30 12.82 1.39
CA LYS A 158 11.63 13.75 2.48
C LYS A 158 11.19 13.24 3.85
N LEU A 159 9.95 12.75 3.94
CA LEU A 159 9.43 12.20 5.20
C LEU A 159 10.23 10.97 5.66
N ASN A 160 10.64 10.11 4.71
CA ASN A 160 11.47 8.95 5.02
C ASN A 160 12.89 9.34 5.43
N GLU A 161 13.44 10.43 4.88
CA GLU A 161 14.77 10.95 5.26
C GLU A 161 14.75 11.49 6.69
N GLU A 162 13.79 12.34 7.05
CA GLU A 162 13.61 12.86 8.42
C GLU A 162 13.41 11.74 9.45
N GLN A 163 12.53 10.77 9.14
CA GLN A 163 12.28 9.61 10.02
C GLN A 163 13.49 8.66 10.11
N PHE A 164 14.32 8.60 9.07
CA PHE A 164 15.53 7.79 9.07
C PHE A 164 16.59 8.42 9.98
N GLU A 165 16.74 9.75 9.95
CA GLU A 165 17.62 10.48 10.86
C GLU A 165 17.16 10.31 12.33
N GLU A 166 15.86 10.41 12.61
CA GLU A 166 15.30 10.15 13.96
C GLU A 166 15.56 8.71 14.46
N MET A 167 15.53 7.72 13.56
CA MET A 167 15.76 6.32 13.90
C MET A 167 17.22 6.06 14.27
N HIS A 168 18.16 6.54 13.45
CA HIS A 168 19.59 6.36 13.70
C HIS A 168 20.07 7.17 14.91
N GLY A 169 19.53 8.38 15.12
CA GLY A 169 19.84 9.16 16.31
C GLY A 169 19.45 8.47 17.62
N LYS A 170 18.36 7.69 17.61
CA LYS A 170 17.96 6.87 18.78
C LYS A 170 18.81 5.62 18.94
N GLU A 171 19.19 4.95 17.85
CA GLU A 171 20.08 3.78 17.92
C GLU A 171 21.44 4.15 18.55
N ASP A 172 22.00 5.30 18.17
CA ASP A 172 23.25 5.80 18.77
C ASP A 172 23.09 6.10 20.28
N GLU A 173 21.98 6.71 20.70
CA GLU A 173 21.66 7.01 22.11
C GLU A 173 21.48 5.73 22.95
N TYR A 174 20.83 4.70 22.40
CA TYR A 174 20.69 3.39 23.06
C TYR A 174 22.04 2.64 23.20
N GLU A 175 22.92 2.73 22.19
CA GLU A 175 24.25 2.10 22.28
C GLU A 175 25.15 2.79 23.32
N GLU A 176 25.02 4.12 23.52
CA GLU A 176 25.71 4.86 24.57
C GLU A 176 25.18 4.48 25.97
N GLU A 177 23.86 4.44 26.18
CA GLU A 177 23.25 4.03 27.46
C GLU A 177 23.62 2.58 27.84
N GLU A 178 23.65 1.66 26.89
CA GLU A 178 24.03 0.26 27.14
C GLU A 178 25.52 0.11 27.51
N GLN A 179 26.39 0.97 26.97
CA GLN A 179 27.81 1.02 27.32
C GLN A 179 28.02 1.60 28.73
N GLU A 180 27.30 2.65 29.10
CA GLU A 180 27.34 3.23 30.45
C GLU A 180 26.82 2.24 31.51
N GLU A 181 25.72 1.53 31.24
CA GLU A 181 25.20 0.50 32.14
C GLU A 181 26.16 -0.68 32.34
N LYS A 182 26.93 -1.05 31.32
CA LYS A 182 27.96 -2.11 31.43
C LYS A 182 29.13 -1.66 32.28
N MET A 183 29.57 -0.41 32.14
CA MET A 183 30.66 0.14 32.98
C MET A 183 30.27 0.25 34.45
N GLN A 184 29.01 0.58 34.77
CA GLN A 184 28.53 0.67 36.16
C GLN A 184 28.31 -0.68 36.84
N LYS A 185 28.27 -1.79 36.09
CA LYS A 185 28.12 -3.16 36.64
C LYS A 185 29.46 -3.86 36.85
N GLU A 186 30.57 -3.25 36.44
CA GLU A 186 31.93 -3.79 36.60
C GLU A 186 32.74 -3.13 37.75
N GLU A 187 32.14 -2.17 38.49
CA GLU A 187 32.66 -1.61 39.76
C GLU A 187 31.98 -2.23 40.99
#